data_AF-A0A0L7LS45-F1
#
_entry.id   AF-A0A0L7LS45-F1
#
_cell.length_a   1.000
_cell.length_b   1.000
_cell.length_c   1.000
_cell.angle_alpha   90.00
_cell.angle_beta   90.00
_cell.angle_gamma   90.00
#
_symmetry.space_group_name_H-M   'P 1'
#
loop_
_entity.id
_entity.type
_entity.pdbx_description
1 polymer ?
#
loop_
_entity_poly.entity_id
_entity_poly.type
_entity_poly.pdbx_seq_one_letter_code
_entity_poly.pdbx_strand_id
1 'polypeptide(L)' 'MVEEFVLKLEMAFFRKLLKLLRATKEFIGALSESGANCVSRATAIKFLLARKFDVARAHALWRQHEATRRREGLTKFQPD' A
#
# COMPACT_ATOMS: atom_id res chain seq x y z
N MET A 1 23.87 -27.06 -8.21
CA MET A 1 23.76 -25.73 -8.86
C MET A 1 22.30 -25.34 -9.13
N VAL A 2 21.49 -26.19 -9.78
CA VAL A 2 20.06 -25.90 -10.04
C VAL A 2 19.23 -25.84 -8.75
N GLU A 3 19.38 -26.81 -7.84
CA GLU A 3 18.63 -26.84 -6.57
C GLU A 3 18.90 -25.63 -5.68
N GLU A 4 20.17 -25.22 -5.58
CA GLU A 4 20.58 -24.03 -4.81
C GLU A 4 19.96 -22.75 -5.39
N PHE A 5 19.84 -22.67 -6.72
CA PHE A 5 19.17 -21.55 -7.40
C PHE A 5 17.66 -21.53 -7.11
N VAL A 6 17.00 -22.69 -7.17
CA VAL A 6 15.57 -22.83 -6.86
C VAL A 6 15.29 -22.40 -5.41
N LEU A 7 16.06 -22.90 -4.44
CA LEU A 7 15.91 -22.52 -3.03
C LEU A 7 16.11 -21.01 -2.80
N LYS A 8 17.08 -20.39 -3.48
CA LYS A 8 17.28 -18.93 -3.39
C LYS A 8 16.09 -18.16 -3.96
N LEU A 9 15.52 -18.62 -5.08
CA LEU A 9 14.36 -17.99 -5.70
C LEU A 9 13.11 -18.11 -4.82
N GLU A 10 12.84 -19.30 -4.28
CA GLU A 10 11.75 -19.54 -3.34
C GLU A 10 11.87 -18.67 -2.10
N MET A 11 13.06 -18.64 -1.48
CA MET A 11 13.31 -17.80 -0.31
C MET A 11 13.13 -16.31 -0.62
N ALA A 12 13.56 -15.84 -1.79
CA ALA A 12 13.33 -14.46 -2.22
C ALA A 12 11.84 -14.16 -2.42
N PHE A 13 11.09 -15.11 -2.99
CA PHE A 13 9.64 -15.01 -3.16
C PHE A 13 8.94 -14.95 -1.80
N PHE A 14 9.22 -15.88 -0.89
CA PHE A 14 8.63 -15.88 0.47
C PHE A 14 8.94 -14.59 1.22
N ARG A 15 10.18 -14.09 1.17
CA ARG A 15 10.53 -12.80 1.78
C ARG A 15 9.71 -11.65 1.20
N LYS A 16 9.51 -11.61 -0.13
CA LYS A 16 8.68 -10.58 -0.78
C LYS A 16 7.21 -10.72 -0.40
N LEU A 17 6.68 -11.93 -0.33
CA LEU A 17 5.30 -12.20 0.08
C LEU A 17 5.07 -11.79 1.54
N LEU A 18 5.98 -12.13 2.44
CA LEU A 18 5.92 -11.69 3.84
C LEU A 18 6.00 -10.17 3.96
N LYS A 19 6.88 -9.52 3.18
CA LYS A 19 6.96 -8.06 3.13
C LYS A 19 5.64 -7.44 2.66
N LEU A 20 5.02 -7.99 1.61
CA LEU A 20 3.72 -7.54 1.10
C LEU A 20 2.65 -7.61 2.20
N LEU A 21 2.51 -8.76 2.87
CA LEU A 21 1.51 -8.95 3.92
C LEU A 21 1.75 -8.00 5.11
N ARG A 22 3.01 -7.90 5.57
CA ARG A 22 3.38 -7.05 6.70
C ARG A 22 3.16 -5.57 6.40
N ALA A 23 3.66 -5.09 5.26
CA ALA A 23 3.52 -3.70 4.86
C ALA A 23 2.05 -3.32 4.64
N THR A 24 1.23 -4.24 4.11
CA THR A 24 -0.21 -4.01 3.95
C THR A 24 -0.91 -3.86 5.30
N LYS A 25 -0.59 -4.73 6.27
CA LYS A 25 -1.15 -4.66 7.62
C LYS A 25 -0.73 -3.36 8.34
N GLU A 26 0.56 -3.04 8.33
CA GLU A 26 1.12 -1.82 8.93
C GLU A 26 0.49 -0.56 8.32
N PHE A 27 0.36 -0.52 6.99
CA PHE A 27 -0.20 0.64 6.30
C PHE A 27 -1.69 0.83 6.57
N ILE A 28 -2.48 -0.24 6.60
CA ILE A 28 -3.90 -0.16 6.98
C ILE A 28 -4.05 0.31 8.44
N GLY A 29 -3.17 -0.13 9.34
CA GLY A 29 -3.13 0.36 10.72
C GLY A 29 -2.93 1.88 10.79
N ALA A 30 -1.93 2.40 10.08
CA ALA A 30 -1.65 3.84 10.01
C ALA A 30 -2.82 4.65 9.41
N LEU A 31 -3.52 4.08 8.42
CA LEU A 31 -4.72 4.69 7.82
C LEU A 31 -5.88 4.74 8.82
N SER A 32 -6.08 3.66 9.59
CA SER A 32 -7.12 3.58 10.62
C SER A 32 -6.91 4.63 11.70
N GLU A 33 -5.68 4.81 12.17
CA GLU A 33 -5.31 5.87 13.14
C GLU A 33 -5.57 7.28 12.59
N SER A 34 -5.48 7.45 11.27
CA SER A 34 -5.76 8.71 10.57
C SER A 34 -7.26 8.90 10.22
N GLY A 35 -8.15 8.01 10.68
CA GLY A 35 -9.59 8.07 10.41
C GLY A 35 -10.00 7.61 8.99
N ALA A 36 -9.09 7.01 8.23
CA ALA A 36 -9.28 6.65 6.83
C ALA A 36 -9.82 5.22 6.64
N ASN A 37 -10.80 4.83 7.45
CA ASN A 37 -11.37 3.48 7.49
C ASN A 37 -12.09 3.06 6.19
N CYS A 38 -12.39 4.01 5.30
CA CYS A 38 -13.00 3.75 4.00
C CYS A 38 -11.99 3.29 2.92
N VAL A 39 -10.68 3.33 3.21
CA VAL A 39 -9.67 2.88 2.25
C VAL A 39 -9.67 1.35 2.18
N SER A 40 -10.08 0.81 1.04
CA SER A 40 -10.05 -0.64 0.81
C SER A 40 -8.62 -1.18 0.75
N ARG A 41 -8.45 -2.47 1.04
CA ARG A 41 -7.15 -3.17 0.93
C ARG A 41 -6.53 -3.03 -0.46
N ALA A 42 -7.36 -3.16 -1.50
CA ALA A 42 -6.90 -3.02 -2.89
C ALA A 42 -6.33 -1.63 -3.16
N THR A 43 -6.95 -0.57 -2.63
CA THR A 43 -6.43 0.80 -2.73
C THR A 43 -5.16 0.97 -1.90
N ALA A 44 -5.11 0.41 -0.68
CA ALA A 44 -3.91 0.45 0.17
C ALA A 44 -2.68 -0.18 -0.53
N ILE A 45 -2.88 -1.33 -1.20
CA ILE A 45 -1.83 -2.01 -1.97
C ILE A 45 -1.31 -1.13 -3.12
N LYS A 46 -2.16 -0.32 -3.79
CA LYS A 46 -1.71 0.59 -4.87
C LYS A 46 -0.71 1.62 -4.36
N PHE A 47 -0.96 2.23 -3.20
CA PHE A 47 -0.02 3.18 -2.58
C PHE A 47 1.30 2.51 -2.18
N LEU A 48 1.23 1.30 -1.64
CA LEU A 48 2.40 0.51 -1.29
C LEU A 48 3.23 0.15 -2.53
N LEU A 49 2.60 -0.32 -3.60
CA LEU A 49 3.28 -0.63 -4.86
C LEU A 49 4.00 0.60 -5.42
N ALA A 50 3.34 1.75 -5.43
CA ALA A 50 3.93 3.01 -5.91
C ALA A 50 5.18 3.43 -5.11
N ARG A 51 5.37 2.91 -3.89
CA ARG A 51 6.49 3.21 -3.00
C ARG A 51 7.31 1.97 -2.62
N LYS A 52 7.27 0.89 -3.41
CA LYS A 52 8.06 -0.34 -3.20
C LYS A 52 7.87 -0.98 -1.81
N PHE A 53 6.65 -0.90 -1.28
CA PHE A 53 6.25 -1.38 0.05
C PHE A 53 6.96 -0.67 1.22
N ASP A 54 7.35 0.59 1.03
CA ASP A 54 7.75 1.49 2.11
C ASP A 54 6.49 2.14 2.70
N VAL A 55 6.15 1.75 3.94
CA VAL A 55 4.92 2.16 4.61
C VAL A 55 4.89 3.67 4.88
N ALA A 56 6.00 4.25 5.35
CA ALA A 56 6.07 5.67 5.66
C ALA A 56 5.91 6.54 4.40
N ARG A 57 6.58 6.15 3.30
CA ARG A 57 6.45 6.85 2.02
C ARG A 57 5.08 6.65 1.39
N ALA A 58 4.47 5.47 1.53
CA ALA A 58 3.09 5.22 1.08
C ALA A 58 2.08 6.10 1.84
N HIS A 59 2.27 6.28 3.16
CA HIS A 59 1.45 7.15 3.98
C HIS A 59 1.59 8.62 3.62
N ALA A 60 2.81 9.10 3.35
CA ALA A 60 3.02 10.44 2.83
C ALA A 60 2.29 10.66 1.48
N LEU A 61 2.38 9.69 0.57
CA LEU A 61 1.70 9.73 -0.72
C LEU A 61 0.17 9.74 -0.58
N TRP A 62 -0.39 8.93 0.33
CA TRP A 62 -1.82 8.92 0.61
C TRP A 62 -2.31 10.26 1.19
N ARG A 63 -1.59 10.85 2.14
CA ARG A 63 -1.94 12.17 2.69
C ARG A 63 -1.97 13.24 1.61
N GLN A 64 -0.98 13.23 0.72
CA GLN A 64 -0.95 14.12 -0.44
C GLN A 64 -2.14 13.88 -1.37
N HIS A 65 -2.44 12.62 -1.70
CA HIS A 65 -3.59 12.25 -2.51
C HIS A 65 -4.91 12.80 -1.93
N GLU A 66 -5.14 12.61 -0.63
CA GLU A 66 -6.35 13.09 0.02
C GLU A 66 -6.41 14.63 0.10
N ALA A 67 -5.27 15.30 0.31
CA ALA A 67 -5.19 16.76 0.23
C ALA A 67 -5.59 17.28 -1.16
N THR A 68 -5.06 16.67 -2.22
CA THR A 68 -5.43 16.96 -3.60
C THR A 68 -6.92 16.74 -3.84
N ARG A 69 -7.47 15.59 -3.42
CA ARG A 69 -8.90 15.28 -3.60
C ARG A 69 -9.82 16.32 -2.95
N ARG A 70 -9.48 16.79 -1.75
CA ARG A 70 -10.27 17.85 -1.07
C ARG A 70 -10.14 19.18 -1.78
N ARG A 71 -8.92 19.57 -2.14
CA ARG A 71 -8.64 20.84 -2.81
C ARG A 71 -9.34 20.96 -4.17
N GLU A 72 -9.39 19.86 -4.91
CA GLU A 72 -9.95 19.81 -6.26
C GLU A 72 -11.43 19.37 -6.29
N GLY A 73 -12.07 19.21 -5.11
CA GLY A 73 -13.48 18.82 -5.03
C GLY A 73 -13.80 17.38 -5.46
N LEU A 74 -12.78 16.51 -5.60
CA LEU A 74 -12.88 15.11 -6.05
C LEU A 74 -13.45 14.15 -4.97
N THR A 75 -14.24 14.68 -4.05
CA THR A 75 -14.88 13.94 -2.95
C THR A 75 -16.36 13.68 -3.19
N LYS A 76 -17.02 14.51 -4.02
CA LYS A 76 -18.45 14.40 -4.34
C LYS A 76 -18.61 14.40 -5.86
N PHE A 77 -18.52 13.21 -6.45
CA PHE A 77 -18.92 13.02 -7.84
C PHE A 77 -20.45 12.96 -7.85
N GLN A 78 -21.11 13.90 -8.52
CA GLN A 78 -22.52 13.76 -8.87
C GLN A 78 -22.58 12.92 -10.15
N PRO A 79 -23.14 11.69 -10.10
CA PRO A 79 -23.48 10.99 -11.32
C PRO A 79 -24.68 11.69 -11.98
N ASP A 80 -24.59 11.92 -13.30
CA ASP A 80 -25.72 12.34 -14.13
C ASP A 80 -26.79 11.24 -14.24
#